data_AF-A0A9D9MDB7-F1
#
_entry.id   AF-A0A9D9MDB7-F1
#
_cell.length_a   1.000
_cell.length_b   1.000
_cell.length_c   1.000
_cell.angle_alpha   90.00
_cell.angle_beta   90.00
_cell.angle_gamma   90.00
#
_symmetry.space_group_name_H-M   'P 1'
#
loop_
_entity.id
_entity.type
_entity.pdbx_description
1 polymer ?
#
loop_
_entity_poly.entity_id
_entity_poly.type
_entity_poly.pdbx_seq_one_letter_code
_entity_poly.pdbx_strand_id
1 'polypeptide(L)'
;LRHHIGKSFDQIIRDPEIKLEQLLSLDPAIGDGVRKEWLDQIELDIKYDGYIARQERQNSRIERMEKLRIPEGFDYDSVESLSAESRLKFKEVLPATLGQASRISGVRTSDIAILMIHLGKKNGSAPI
;
A
#
# COMPACT_ATOMS: atom_id res chain seq x y z
N LEU A 1 -11.37 11.11 -26.62
CA LEU A 1 -12.29 10.05 -26.18
C LEU A 1 -12.33 8.79 -27.08
N ARG A 2 -11.84 8.79 -28.34
CA ARG A 2 -11.83 7.58 -29.20
C ARG A 2 -11.10 6.37 -28.58
N HIS A 3 -10.03 6.59 -27.81
CA HIS A 3 -9.29 5.54 -27.09
C HIS A 3 -10.05 4.95 -25.87
N HIS A 4 -11.22 5.50 -25.54
CA HIS A 4 -12.02 5.13 -24.38
C HIS A 4 -13.39 4.54 -24.73
N ILE A 5 -13.60 4.18 -26.01
CA ILE A 5 -14.83 3.51 -26.47
C ILE A 5 -15.02 2.20 -25.69
N GLY A 6 -16.23 2.00 -25.15
CA GLY A 6 -16.59 0.82 -24.36
C GLY A 6 -16.30 0.93 -22.86
N LYS A 7 -15.70 2.03 -22.39
CA LYS A 7 -15.49 2.30 -20.96
C LYS A 7 -16.66 3.08 -20.36
N SER A 8 -16.92 2.87 -19.07
CA SER A 8 -17.85 3.68 -18.29
C SER A 8 -17.25 5.05 -17.95
N PHE A 9 -18.09 6.05 -17.65
CA PHE A 9 -17.62 7.42 -17.43
C PHE A 9 -16.62 7.54 -16.27
N ASP A 10 -16.80 6.78 -15.18
CA ASP A 10 -15.86 6.73 -14.07
C ASP A 10 -14.47 6.22 -14.50
N GLN A 11 -14.42 5.23 -15.40
CA GLN A 11 -13.17 4.69 -15.92
C GLN A 11 -12.45 5.68 -16.83
N ILE A 12 -13.20 6.53 -17.54
CA ILE A 12 -12.63 7.56 -18.41
C ILE A 12 -12.03 8.70 -17.57
N ILE A 13 -12.72 9.14 -16.51
CA ILE A 13 -12.25 10.23 -15.63
C ILE A 13 -10.93 9.88 -14.91
N ARG A 14 -10.64 8.58 -14.72
CA ARG A 14 -9.35 8.13 -14.17
C ARG A 14 -8.16 8.44 -15.08
N ASP A 15 -8.38 8.75 -16.36
CA ASP A 15 -7.33 9.27 -17.25
C ASP A 15 -7.00 10.73 -16.85
N PRO A 16 -5.75 11.04 -16.45
CA PRO A 16 -5.39 12.38 -15.99
C PRO A 16 -5.56 13.46 -17.07
N GLU A 17 -5.56 13.09 -18.35
CA GLU A 17 -5.75 14.03 -19.46
C GLU A 17 -7.22 14.37 -19.71
N ILE A 18 -8.16 13.63 -19.12
CA ILE A 18 -9.60 13.85 -19.28
C ILE A 18 -10.14 14.63 -18.10
N LYS A 19 -10.91 15.68 -18.39
CA LYS A 19 -11.68 16.43 -17.37
C LYS A 19 -13.16 16.08 -17.42
N LEU A 20 -13.85 16.20 -16.29
CA LEU A 20 -15.27 15.91 -16.19
C LEU A 20 -16.10 16.79 -17.13
N GLU A 21 -15.72 18.05 -17.37
CA GLU A 21 -16.47 18.94 -18.26
C GLU A 21 -16.49 18.44 -19.72
N GLN A 22 -15.47 17.69 -20.15
CA GLN A 22 -15.45 17.08 -21.47
C GLN A 22 -16.51 15.97 -21.60
N LEU A 23 -16.86 15.31 -20.50
CA LEU A 23 -17.91 14.30 -20.46
C LEU A 23 -19.30 14.94 -20.33
N LEU A 24 -19.42 16.01 -19.52
CA LEU A 24 -20.65 16.80 -19.42
C LEU A 24 -21.04 17.44 -20.76
N SER A 25 -20.06 17.74 -21.61
CA SER A 25 -20.31 18.22 -22.98
C SER A 25 -20.96 17.17 -23.89
N LEU A 26 -20.83 15.87 -23.57
CA LEU A 26 -21.46 14.78 -24.32
C LEU A 26 -22.87 14.48 -23.81
N ASP A 27 -23.08 14.58 -22.51
CA ASP A 27 -24.38 14.41 -21.87
C ASP A 27 -24.55 15.44 -20.72
N PRO A 28 -25.12 16.61 -21.02
CA PRO A 28 -25.30 17.68 -20.03
C PRO A 28 -26.24 17.29 -18.88
N ALA A 29 -27.12 16.30 -19.08
CA ALA A 29 -28.08 15.88 -18.06
C ALA A 29 -27.39 15.31 -16.80
N ILE A 30 -26.15 14.83 -16.94
CA ILE A 30 -25.34 14.31 -15.83
C ILE A 30 -24.97 15.41 -14.82
N GLY A 31 -24.78 16.64 -15.29
CA GLY A 31 -24.40 17.77 -14.45
C GLY A 31 -25.55 18.71 -14.11
N ASP A 32 -26.76 18.43 -14.59
CA ASP A 32 -27.90 19.34 -14.43
C ASP A 32 -28.29 19.49 -12.96
N GLY A 33 -28.44 20.74 -12.51
CA GLY A 33 -28.71 21.08 -11.11
C GLY A 33 -27.55 20.81 -10.13
N VAL A 34 -26.39 20.31 -10.58
CA VAL A 34 -25.22 20.09 -9.73
C VAL A 34 -24.35 21.34 -9.68
N ARG A 35 -23.96 21.76 -8.48
CA ARG A 35 -23.05 22.88 -8.31
C ARG A 35 -21.66 22.55 -8.85
N LYS A 36 -20.98 23.54 -9.43
CA LYS A 36 -19.65 23.35 -10.02
C LYS A 36 -18.64 22.77 -9.02
N GLU A 37 -18.64 23.25 -7.77
CA GLU A 37 -17.69 22.78 -6.76
C GLU A 37 -17.85 21.28 -6.46
N TRP A 38 -19.06 20.74 -6.65
CA TRP A 38 -19.35 19.32 -6.45
C TRP A 38 -18.88 18.48 -7.64
N LEU A 39 -19.00 19.02 -8.86
CA LEU A 39 -18.44 18.40 -10.06
C LEU A 39 -16.90 18.33 -9.98
N ASP A 40 -16.26 19.43 -9.55
CA ASP A 40 -14.82 19.48 -9.32
C ASP A 40 -14.38 18.45 -8.26
N GLN A 41 -15.14 18.31 -7.16
CA GLN A 41 -14.86 17.32 -6.11
C GLN A 41 -15.02 15.88 -6.62
N ILE A 42 -16.07 15.58 -7.39
CA ILE A 42 -16.29 14.25 -7.97
C ILE A 42 -15.13 13.85 -8.89
N GLU A 43 -14.64 14.77 -9.73
CA GLU A 43 -13.49 14.52 -10.58
C GLU A 43 -12.24 14.17 -9.75
N LEU A 44 -11.98 14.93 -8.69
CA LEU A 44 -10.86 14.67 -7.78
C LEU A 44 -11.02 13.31 -7.09
N ASP A 45 -12.19 13.02 -6.52
CA ASP A 45 -12.43 11.78 -5.80
C ASP A 45 -12.17 10.56 -6.70
N ILE A 46 -12.69 10.57 -7.93
CA ILE A 46 -12.49 9.46 -8.88
C ILE A 46 -11.00 9.31 -9.26
N LYS A 47 -10.31 10.44 -9.52
CA LYS A 47 -8.89 10.43 -9.91
C LYS A 47 -7.98 9.96 -8.78
N TYR A 48 -8.29 10.34 -7.54
CA TYR A 48 -7.43 10.09 -6.38
C TYR A 48 -7.79 8.83 -5.59
N ASP A 49 -8.99 8.26 -5.75
CA ASP A 49 -9.47 7.05 -5.09
C ASP A 49 -8.43 5.90 -5.11
N GLY A 50 -7.84 5.61 -6.27
CA GLY A 50 -6.82 4.56 -6.40
C GLY A 50 -5.53 4.83 -5.62
N TYR A 51 -5.14 6.10 -5.52
CA TYR A 51 -3.96 6.53 -4.76
C TYR A 51 -4.22 6.46 -3.26
N ILE A 52 -5.38 6.94 -2.81
CA ILE A 52 -5.82 6.88 -1.41
C ILE A 52 -5.87 5.41 -0.97
N ALA A 53 -6.55 4.55 -1.73
CA ALA A 53 -6.62 3.12 -1.42
C ALA A 53 -5.23 2.45 -1.36
N ARG A 54 -4.29 2.88 -2.20
CA ARG A 54 -2.90 2.39 -2.14
C ARG A 54 -2.19 2.85 -0.87
N GLN A 55 -2.36 4.11 -0.48
CA GLN A 55 -1.77 4.68 0.71
C GLN A 55 -2.33 4.04 1.98
N GLU A 56 -3.64 3.81 2.05
CA GLU A 56 -4.29 3.11 3.15
C GLU A 56 -3.78 1.67 3.30
N ARG A 57 -3.60 0.94 2.19
CA ARG A 57 -2.98 -0.39 2.20
C ARG A 57 -1.55 -0.36 2.74
N GLN A 58 -0.78 0.67 2.38
CA GLN A 58 0.59 0.86 2.89
C GLN A 58 0.60 1.17 4.39
N ASN A 59 -0.25 2.08 4.85
CA ASN A 59 -0.40 2.42 6.27
C ASN A 59 -0.77 1.18 7.09
N SER A 60 -1.79 0.44 6.63
CA SER A 60 -2.24 -0.81 7.27
C SER A 60 -1.11 -1.84 7.37
N ARG A 61 -0.26 -1.96 6.35
CA ARG A 61 0.90 -2.86 6.38
C ARG A 61 1.93 -2.42 7.42
N ILE A 62 2.24 -1.13 7.48
CA ILE A 62 3.20 -0.58 8.46
C ILE A 62 2.69 -0.84 9.89
N GLU A 63 1.41 -0.53 10.16
CA GLU A 63 0.80 -0.76 11.47
C GLU A 63 0.85 -2.23 11.89
N ARG A 64 0.59 -3.16 10.96
CA ARG A 64 0.70 -4.60 11.24
C ARG A 64 2.13 -4.99 11.60
N MET A 65 3.12 -4.44 10.90
CA MET A 65 4.53 -4.72 11.18
C MET A 65 4.99 -4.15 12.52
N GLU A 66 4.48 -2.98 12.94
CA GLU A 66 4.73 -2.44 14.29
C GLU A 66 4.15 -3.32 15.40
N LYS A 67 2.99 -3.94 15.16
CA LYS A 67 2.34 -4.82 16.15
C LYS A 67 3.00 -6.19 16.23
N LEU A 68 3.71 -6.63 15.18
CA LEU A 68 4.35 -7.93 15.14
C LEU A 68 5.67 -7.89 15.94
N ARG A 69 5.60 -8.39 17.17
CA ARG A 69 6.73 -8.47 18.10
C ARG A 69 7.72 -9.55 17.67
N ILE A 70 9.00 -9.23 17.81
CA ILE A 70 10.08 -10.20 17.75
C ILE A 70 10.36 -10.64 19.20
N PRO A 71 10.28 -11.93 19.54
CA PRO A 71 10.55 -12.40 20.90
C PRO A 71 11.95 -11.99 21.38
N GLU A 72 12.05 -11.67 22.67
CA GLU A 72 13.35 -11.43 23.29
C GLU A 72 14.21 -12.70 23.21
N GLY A 73 15.49 -12.55 22.87
CA GLY A 73 16.39 -13.69 22.64
C GLY A 73 16.11 -14.46 21.34
N PHE A 74 15.37 -13.89 20.38
CA PHE A 74 15.15 -14.53 19.08
C PHE A 74 16.47 -14.88 18.38
N ASP A 75 16.63 -16.15 18.04
CA ASP A 75 17.79 -16.63 17.31
C ASP A 75 17.66 -16.35 15.81
N TYR A 76 18.27 -15.26 15.35
CA TYR A 76 18.36 -14.91 13.94
C TYR A 76 19.23 -15.90 13.14
N ASP A 77 20.05 -16.73 13.79
CA ASP A 77 20.83 -17.73 13.07
C ASP A 77 19.98 -18.86 12.52
N SER A 78 18.90 -19.19 13.22
CA SER A 78 17.94 -20.24 12.85
C SER A 78 17.17 -19.98 11.55
N VAL A 79 17.25 -18.76 11.01
CA VAL A 79 16.55 -18.37 9.78
C VAL A 79 17.51 -18.41 8.59
N GLU A 80 17.76 -19.60 8.06
CA GLU A 80 18.75 -19.86 7.00
C GLU A 80 18.66 -18.92 5.78
N SER A 81 17.44 -18.55 5.38
CA SER A 81 17.21 -17.71 4.21
C SER A 81 17.47 -16.22 4.42
N LEU A 82 17.73 -15.76 5.65
CA LEU A 82 18.14 -14.37 5.89
C LEU A 82 19.54 -14.12 5.35
N SER A 83 19.69 -13.02 4.62
CA SER A 83 21.02 -12.57 4.20
C SER A 83 21.95 -12.33 5.39
N ALA A 84 23.25 -12.55 5.18
CA ALA A 84 24.26 -12.36 6.21
C ALA A 84 24.27 -10.91 6.74
N GLU A 85 24.08 -9.92 5.86
CA GLU A 85 24.04 -8.50 6.23
C GLU A 85 22.84 -8.18 7.13
N SER A 86 21.62 -8.57 6.73
CA SER A 86 20.43 -8.33 7.54
C SER A 86 20.52 -9.06 8.89
N ARG A 87 21.03 -10.30 8.89
CA ARG A 87 21.23 -11.09 10.10
C ARG A 87 22.18 -10.42 11.09
N LEU A 88 23.33 -9.94 10.62
CA LEU A 88 24.30 -9.22 11.45
C LEU A 88 23.66 -7.97 12.07
N LYS A 89 22.97 -7.17 11.25
CA LYS A 89 22.29 -5.97 11.71
C LYS A 89 21.18 -6.25 12.72
N PHE A 90 20.40 -7.31 12.53
CA PHE A 90 19.36 -7.69 13.48
C PHE A 90 19.93 -8.11 14.83
N LYS A 91 21.08 -8.80 14.84
CA LYS A 91 21.76 -9.16 16.09
C LYS A 91 22.40 -7.97 16.80
N GLU A 92 22.85 -6.97 16.05
CA GLU A 92 23.41 -5.74 16.60
C GLU A 92 22.32 -4.82 17.17
N VAL A 93 21.26 -4.58 16.40
CA VAL A 93 20.20 -3.63 16.74
C VAL A 93 19.16 -4.23 17.69
N LEU A 94 18.97 -5.55 17.65
CA LEU A 94 17.96 -6.30 18.42
C LEU A 94 16.56 -5.66 18.31
N PRO A 95 15.98 -5.56 17.10
CA PRO A 95 14.68 -4.92 16.92
C PRO A 95 13.58 -5.65 17.71
N ALA A 96 12.75 -4.89 18.43
CA ALA A 96 11.64 -5.42 19.22
C ALA A 96 10.39 -5.73 18.39
N THR A 97 10.28 -5.13 17.21
CA THR A 97 9.17 -5.32 16.27
C THR A 97 9.69 -5.50 14.85
N LEU A 98 8.90 -6.16 14.01
CA LEU A 98 9.21 -6.28 12.59
C LEU A 98 9.21 -4.92 11.88
N GLY A 99 8.37 -3.99 12.35
CA GLY A 99 8.36 -2.60 11.92
C GLY A 99 9.71 -1.91 12.16
N GLN A 100 10.27 -2.05 13.37
CA GLN A 100 11.60 -1.55 13.69
C GLN A 100 12.68 -2.20 12.81
N ALA A 101 12.64 -3.51 12.64
CA ALA A 101 13.57 -4.24 11.78
C ALA A 101 13.58 -3.69 10.35
N SER A 102 12.40 -3.34 9.81
CA SER A 102 12.25 -2.83 8.44
C SER A 102 12.85 -1.43 8.20
N ARG A 103 13.08 -0.65 9.26
CA ARG A 103 13.71 0.68 9.18
C ARG A 103 15.23 0.65 9.31
N ILE A 104 15.81 -0.51 9.62
CA ILE A 104 17.26 -0.63 9.77
C ILE A 104 17.91 -0.44 8.39
N SER A 105 18.84 0.51 8.31
CA SER A 105 19.50 0.87 7.06
C SER A 105 20.22 -0.33 6.45
N GLY A 106 19.99 -0.56 5.15
CA GLY A 106 20.56 -1.67 4.39
C GLY A 106 20.05 -3.06 4.78
N VAL A 107 18.91 -3.16 5.45
CA VAL A 107 18.14 -4.42 5.52
C VAL A 107 17.26 -4.53 4.28
N ARG A 108 17.22 -5.72 3.67
CA ARG A 108 16.44 -5.96 2.45
C ARG A 108 14.96 -6.18 2.77
N THR A 109 14.08 -5.69 1.91
CA THR A 109 12.63 -5.93 2.04
C THR A 109 12.27 -7.42 1.97
N SER A 110 13.04 -8.22 1.22
CA SER A 110 12.91 -9.68 1.16
C SER A 110 13.21 -10.36 2.49
N ASP A 111 14.23 -9.88 3.22
CA ASP A 111 14.63 -10.42 4.52
C ASP A 111 13.56 -10.13 5.59
N ILE A 112 12.90 -8.97 5.51
CA ILE A 112 11.75 -8.64 6.36
C ILE A 112 10.57 -9.58 6.09
N ALA A 113 10.30 -9.92 4.82
CA ALA A 113 9.25 -10.89 4.49
C ALA A 113 9.58 -12.29 5.01
N ILE A 114 10.84 -12.73 4.88
CA ILE A 114 11.33 -14.00 5.43
C ILE A 114 11.13 -14.05 6.95
N LEU A 115 11.56 -12.99 7.65
CA LEU A 115 11.43 -12.89 9.09
C LEU A 115 9.95 -12.87 9.52
N MET A 116 9.10 -12.15 8.79
CA MET A 116 7.64 -12.16 9.01
C MET A 116 7.05 -13.57 8.95
N ILE A 117 7.36 -14.33 7.89
CA ILE A 117 6.88 -15.70 7.70
C ILE A 117 7.37 -16.61 8.82
N HIS A 118 8.66 -16.48 9.20
CA HIS A 118 9.24 -17.28 10.27
C HIS A 118 8.57 -17.02 11.64
N LEU A 119 8.27 -15.76 11.94
CA LEU A 119 7.57 -15.36 13.16
C LEU A 119 6.09 -15.80 13.13
N GLY A 120 5.42 -15.69 11.98
CA GLY A 120 4.03 -16.13 11.80
C GLY A 120 3.84 -17.65 12.00
N LYS A 121 4.80 -18.46 11.53
CA LYS A 121 4.81 -19.92 11.76
C LYS A 121 4.86 -20.30 13.24
N LYS A 122 5.53 -19.51 14.09
CA LYS A 122 5.62 -19.75 15.54
C LYS A 122 4.37 -19.28 16.30
N ASN A 123 3.62 -18.31 15.77
CA ASN A 123 2.46 -17.70 16.44
C ASN A 123 1.09 -18.26 16.01
N GLY A 124 1.04 -19.28 15.15
CA GLY A 124 -0.22 -19.92 14.71
C GLY A 124 -1.12 -19.04 13.82
N SER A 125 -0.70 -17.83 13.51
CA SER A 125 -1.38 -16.91 12.59
C SER A 125 -0.87 -17.13 11.17
N ALA A 126 -1.76 -17.60 10.28
CA ALA A 126 -1.47 -17.92 8.88
C ALA A 126 -0.75 -16.76 8.15
N PRO A 127 0.17 -17.07 7.21
CA PRO A 127 0.72 -16.06 6.32
C PRO A 127 -0.39 -15.63 5.35
N ILE A 128 -0.49 -14.32 5.12
CA ILE A 128 -1.45 -13.71 4.20
C ILE A 128 -1.11 -14.10 2.77
#